data_AF-A0A9D3YLI1-F1
#
_entry.id   AF-A0A9D3YLI1-F1
#
_cell.length_a   1.000
_cell.length_b   1.000
_cell.length_c   1.000
_cell.angle_alpha   90.00
_cell.angle_beta   90.00
_cell.angle_gamma   90.00
#
_symmetry.space_group_name_H-M   'P 1'
#
loop_
_entity.id
_entity.type
_entity.pdbx_description
1 polymer ?
#
loop_
_entity_poly.entity_id
_entity_poly.type
_entity_poly.pdbx_seq_one_letter_code
_entity_poly.pdbx_strand_id
1 'polypeptide(L)'
;MRTLTEAIKEKYEDTGLDTDSAVGMVKVYAPRKRNISSSSDDLQLPPRLTMDYENIDSVGDETSLSHMCRYVKELDLTKNCMKDWKQVFKVLELIPQLVFLNMTSNDLSKDTLPADCQGRSFHYLETLILNNTNVTWDELSTILPCFPSLQELHLSMNQYSSVEIPSGFCHPTLVRLYMNDCDISDWHNFSKLGQAFPNLVSMTIIDCNIKVLPDEASFTEFSALTCLNLSHSNFETWEEIDKFRRFPVLSSLRITGVPFLEETEAFVRRQQLIARLPNVTQLNGSNISDTEREDAERAFIRLYMETDHPPERYATLEKKYGRLDPLANVDLSISRSMNLLVKFEDKSEFMDINLHQTFGELKKILRNFTQVPPSQFVVYYVEMFEGNPKDTRKLVLPNLSLLSLNMKIGDEIHIDRK
;
A
#
# COMPACT_ATOMS: atom_id res chain seq x y z
N MET A 1 -28.12 24.63 -14.03
CA MET A 1 -27.56 23.33 -14.46
C MET A 1 -27.18 23.49 -15.91
N ARG A 2 -26.14 22.80 -16.35
CA ARG A 2 -25.48 23.02 -17.63
C ARG A 2 -25.49 21.73 -18.45
N THR A 3 -25.52 21.84 -19.77
CA THR A 3 -25.35 20.66 -20.64
C THR A 3 -23.88 20.34 -20.91
N LEU A 4 -23.58 19.08 -21.22
CA LEU A 4 -22.23 18.65 -21.59
C LEU A 4 -21.75 19.40 -22.85
N THR A 5 -22.61 19.58 -23.84
CA THR A 5 -22.28 20.35 -25.05
C THR A 5 -21.91 21.79 -24.70
N GLU A 6 -22.71 22.48 -23.88
CA GLU A 6 -22.38 23.85 -23.45
C GLU A 6 -21.04 23.90 -22.71
N ALA A 7 -20.77 22.94 -21.82
CA ALA A 7 -19.54 22.85 -21.04
C ALA A 7 -18.30 22.70 -21.92
N ILE A 8 -18.39 21.83 -22.92
CA ILE A 8 -17.32 21.65 -23.89
C ILE A 8 -17.09 22.94 -24.67
N LYS A 9 -18.15 23.59 -25.14
CA LYS A 9 -18.04 24.82 -25.94
C LYS A 9 -17.37 25.95 -25.18
N GLU A 10 -17.76 26.24 -23.94
CA GLU A 10 -17.07 27.28 -23.16
C GLU A 10 -15.61 26.94 -22.88
N LYS A 11 -15.31 25.66 -22.59
CA LYS A 11 -13.95 25.24 -22.25
C LYS A 11 -13.00 25.24 -23.44
N TYR A 12 -13.51 25.00 -24.66
CA TYR A 12 -12.68 24.74 -25.85
C TYR A 12 -12.94 25.67 -27.05
N GLU A 13 -14.12 26.27 -27.19
CA GLU A 13 -14.41 27.28 -28.23
C GLU A 13 -13.98 28.68 -27.77
N ASP A 14 -14.15 29.03 -26.49
CA ASP A 14 -13.84 30.37 -25.99
C ASP A 14 -12.39 30.47 -25.48
N THR A 15 -11.46 30.61 -26.42
CA THR A 15 -10.10 31.06 -26.09
C THR A 15 -9.80 32.41 -26.75
N GLY A 16 -10.72 33.34 -26.57
CA GLY A 16 -10.64 34.73 -27.02
C GLY A 16 -10.59 35.77 -25.90
N LEU A 17 -10.21 35.43 -24.67
CA LEU A 17 -10.06 36.43 -23.59
C LEU A 17 -8.70 36.37 -22.88
N ASP A 18 -8.12 37.56 -22.82
CA ASP A 18 -6.83 37.92 -22.26
C ASP A 18 -6.58 37.37 -20.86
N THR A 19 -5.33 37.00 -20.65
CA THR A 19 -4.75 36.76 -19.33
C THR A 19 -4.75 38.05 -18.52
N ASP A 20 -5.71 38.22 -17.61
CA ASP A 20 -5.37 38.71 -16.27
C ASP A 20 -6.48 38.38 -15.26
N SER A 21 -6.08 38.08 -14.03
CA SER A 21 -6.92 37.77 -12.86
C SER A 21 -7.55 36.36 -12.75
N ALA A 22 -6.76 35.39 -12.31
CA ALA A 22 -7.21 34.39 -11.33
C ALA A 22 -6.01 33.80 -10.59
N VAL A 23 -5.81 34.27 -9.35
CA VAL A 23 -4.81 33.75 -8.43
C VAL A 23 -5.25 32.36 -7.96
N GLY A 24 -4.43 31.34 -8.19
CA GLY A 24 -4.45 30.10 -7.40
C GLY A 24 -5.24 28.92 -7.96
N MET A 25 -5.04 28.51 -9.20
CA MET A 25 -5.28 27.12 -9.63
C MET A 25 -4.22 26.69 -10.64
N VAL A 26 -3.57 25.55 -10.38
CA VAL A 26 -2.60 24.94 -11.29
C VAL A 26 -3.35 24.41 -12.51
N LYS A 27 -3.43 25.20 -13.58
CA LYS A 27 -3.90 24.73 -14.89
C LYS A 27 -2.83 23.82 -15.48
N VAL A 28 -3.12 22.54 -15.60
CA VAL A 28 -2.31 21.61 -16.39
C VAL A 28 -2.45 22.03 -17.86
N TYR A 29 -1.40 22.66 -18.38
CA TYR A 29 -1.31 23.06 -19.78
C TYR A 29 -1.15 21.82 -20.67
N ALA A 30 -2.13 21.54 -21.52
CA ALA A 30 -1.94 20.69 -22.69
C ALA A 30 -1.23 21.51 -23.79
N PRO A 31 -0.19 20.97 -24.47
CA PRO A 31 0.52 21.72 -25.50
C PRO A 31 -0.34 21.87 -26.78
N ARG A 32 -0.58 23.12 -27.18
CA ARG A 32 -1.24 23.51 -28.43
C ARG A 32 -0.34 23.29 -29.66
N LYS A 33 -0.86 22.57 -30.66
CA LYS A 33 -0.61 22.70 -32.12
C LYS A 33 -1.89 22.18 -32.80
N ARG A 34 -2.64 22.88 -33.66
CA ARG A 34 -2.39 23.91 -34.68
C ARG A 34 -3.64 24.79 -34.89
N ASN A 35 -3.42 25.97 -35.46
CA ASN A 35 -4.36 26.90 -36.12
C ASN A 35 -5.75 26.32 -36.45
N ILE A 36 -6.77 26.75 -35.72
CA ILE A 36 -8.17 26.59 -36.12
C ILE A 36 -8.54 27.83 -36.93
N SER A 37 -8.82 27.59 -38.21
CA SER A 37 -9.53 28.55 -39.07
C SER A 37 -10.87 28.91 -38.46
N SER A 38 -11.26 30.17 -38.61
CA SER A 38 -12.42 30.83 -38.03
C SER A 38 -13.79 30.34 -38.54
N SER A 39 -14.07 29.05 -38.39
CA SER A 39 -15.41 28.49 -38.48
C SER A 39 -15.65 27.61 -37.26
N SER A 40 -16.67 27.95 -36.46
CA SER A 40 -17.13 27.23 -35.26
C SER A 40 -17.47 25.75 -35.48
N ASP A 41 -17.46 25.28 -36.73
CA ASP A 41 -17.89 23.93 -37.11
C ASP A 41 -16.81 22.85 -37.05
N ASP A 42 -15.54 23.16 -36.72
CA ASP A 42 -14.43 22.18 -36.83
C ASP A 42 -13.67 21.97 -35.51
N LEU A 43 -14.35 22.14 -34.36
CA LEU A 43 -13.75 21.84 -33.06
C LEU A 43 -13.53 20.33 -32.89
N GLN A 44 -12.28 19.90 -33.07
CA GLN A 44 -11.86 18.51 -32.81
C GLN A 44 -11.24 18.41 -31.42
N LEU A 45 -11.89 17.62 -30.55
CA LEU A 45 -11.42 17.41 -29.18
C LEU A 45 -10.32 16.35 -29.08
N PRO A 46 -9.44 16.46 -28.06
CA PRO A 46 -8.44 15.42 -27.78
C PRO A 46 -9.11 14.09 -27.39
N PRO A 47 -8.42 12.94 -27.54
CA PRO A 47 -8.95 11.63 -27.14
C PRO A 47 -9.29 11.50 -25.65
N ARG A 48 -8.74 12.36 -24.79
CA ARG A 48 -9.03 12.40 -23.36
C ARG A 48 -9.67 13.72 -23.02
N LEU A 49 -10.87 13.67 -22.46
CA LEU A 49 -11.68 14.83 -22.16
C LEU A 49 -12.05 14.82 -20.66
N THR A 50 -11.63 15.84 -19.94
CA THR A 50 -11.95 16.04 -18.52
C THR A 50 -12.95 17.18 -18.38
N MET A 51 -14.14 16.88 -17.87
CA MET A 51 -15.27 17.79 -17.68
C MET A 51 -15.80 17.66 -16.25
N ASP A 52 -14.93 17.76 -15.26
CA ASP A 52 -15.24 17.60 -13.84
C ASP A 52 -15.68 18.93 -13.18
N TYR A 53 -16.59 18.87 -12.19
CA TYR A 53 -17.08 20.05 -11.44
C TYR A 53 -17.79 21.13 -12.27
N GLU A 54 -18.34 20.80 -13.44
CA GLU A 54 -18.93 21.77 -14.38
C GLU A 54 -20.46 21.94 -14.20
N ASN A 55 -21.05 21.33 -13.17
CA ASN A 55 -22.51 21.29 -12.93
C ASN A 55 -23.31 20.73 -14.12
N ILE A 56 -22.73 19.75 -14.81
CA ILE A 56 -23.34 19.11 -15.99
C ILE A 56 -24.46 18.18 -15.54
N ASP A 57 -25.68 18.33 -16.06
CA ASP A 57 -26.82 17.45 -15.71
C ASP A 57 -27.36 16.63 -16.87
N SER A 58 -26.99 16.99 -18.10
CA SER A 58 -27.56 16.43 -19.31
C SER A 58 -26.61 16.61 -20.49
N VAL A 59 -26.88 15.89 -21.58
CA VAL A 59 -26.04 15.88 -22.78
C VAL A 59 -26.08 17.21 -23.52
N GLY A 60 -27.28 17.79 -23.75
CA GLY A 60 -27.48 18.98 -24.57
C GLY A 60 -27.68 18.69 -26.06
N ASP A 61 -27.14 19.52 -26.93
CA ASP A 61 -27.20 19.32 -28.40
C ASP A 61 -26.38 18.09 -28.80
N GLU A 62 -27.12 17.01 -29.09
CA GLU A 62 -26.61 15.68 -29.43
C GLU A 62 -25.81 15.69 -30.75
N THR A 63 -26.22 16.48 -31.74
CA THR A 63 -25.54 16.54 -33.05
C THR A 63 -24.19 17.21 -32.90
N SER A 64 -24.16 18.34 -32.18
CA SER A 64 -22.92 19.06 -31.89
C SER A 64 -21.98 18.20 -31.04
N LEU A 65 -22.49 17.50 -30.02
CA LEU A 65 -21.67 16.64 -29.17
C LEU A 65 -21.05 15.48 -29.95
N SER A 66 -21.86 14.77 -30.76
CA SER A 66 -21.37 13.65 -31.56
C SER A 66 -20.26 14.08 -32.52
N HIS A 67 -20.37 15.28 -33.10
CA HIS A 67 -19.34 15.82 -33.98
C HIS A 67 -18.03 16.14 -33.22
N MET A 68 -18.12 16.90 -32.13
CA MET A 68 -16.94 17.31 -31.34
C MET A 68 -16.22 16.12 -30.70
N CYS A 69 -16.98 15.12 -30.23
CA CYS A 69 -16.47 13.98 -29.47
C CYS A 69 -16.15 12.74 -30.32
N ARG A 70 -16.15 12.84 -31.66
CA ARG A 70 -15.96 11.69 -32.57
C ARG A 70 -14.71 10.85 -32.30
N TYR A 71 -13.66 11.46 -31.76
CA TYR A 71 -12.37 10.80 -31.46
C TYR A 71 -12.07 10.68 -29.96
N VAL A 72 -13.01 11.08 -29.11
CA VAL A 72 -12.89 10.96 -27.65
C VAL A 72 -12.97 9.48 -27.27
N LYS A 73 -12.02 9.05 -26.43
CA LYS A 73 -11.88 7.69 -25.90
C LYS A 73 -11.98 7.64 -24.38
N GLU A 74 -11.64 8.73 -23.71
CA GLU A 74 -11.70 8.80 -22.24
C GLU A 74 -12.48 10.05 -21.85
N LEU A 75 -13.50 9.87 -21.03
CA LEU A 75 -14.35 10.95 -20.56
C LEU A 75 -14.45 10.90 -19.03
N ASP A 76 -14.04 12.00 -18.39
CA ASP A 76 -14.20 12.20 -16.97
C ASP A 76 -15.28 13.23 -16.69
N LEU A 77 -16.35 12.80 -16.01
CA LEU A 77 -17.50 13.59 -15.58
C LEU A 77 -17.60 13.64 -14.04
N THR A 78 -16.49 13.50 -13.33
CA THR A 78 -16.45 13.52 -11.86
C THR A 78 -17.13 14.77 -11.26
N LYS A 79 -17.91 14.58 -10.20
CA LYS A 79 -18.62 15.64 -9.44
C LYS A 79 -19.46 16.56 -10.34
N ASN A 80 -20.30 15.95 -11.17
CA ASN A 80 -21.35 16.64 -11.91
C ASN A 80 -22.72 16.33 -11.32
N CYS A 81 -23.79 16.69 -12.04
CA CYS A 81 -25.17 16.62 -11.60
C CYS A 81 -26.02 15.68 -12.48
N MET A 82 -25.40 14.75 -13.20
CA MET A 82 -26.14 13.71 -13.93
C MET A 82 -26.78 12.76 -12.92
N LYS A 83 -28.10 12.57 -13.01
CA LYS A 83 -28.88 11.83 -12.01
C LYS A 83 -29.59 10.59 -12.56
N ASP A 84 -29.49 10.37 -13.86
CA ASP A 84 -30.27 9.36 -14.56
C ASP A 84 -29.41 8.59 -15.56
N TRP A 85 -29.67 7.28 -15.65
CA TRP A 85 -28.99 6.37 -16.56
C TRP A 85 -29.29 6.70 -18.02
N LYS A 86 -30.45 7.33 -18.29
CA LYS A 86 -30.80 7.77 -19.63
C LYS A 86 -29.77 8.78 -20.18
N GLN A 87 -29.32 9.77 -19.41
CA GLN A 87 -28.23 10.66 -19.85
C GLN A 87 -26.91 9.91 -20.03
N VAL A 88 -26.58 8.99 -19.12
CA VAL A 88 -25.34 8.19 -19.20
C VAL A 88 -25.29 7.39 -20.49
N PHE A 89 -26.37 6.69 -20.84
CA PHE A 89 -26.42 5.95 -22.10
C PHE A 89 -26.40 6.85 -23.33
N LYS A 90 -27.02 8.05 -23.28
CA LYS A 90 -26.89 9.01 -24.37
C LYS A 90 -25.44 9.46 -24.59
N VAL A 91 -24.67 9.68 -23.51
CA VAL A 91 -23.23 9.97 -23.63
C VAL A 91 -22.52 8.82 -24.36
N LEU A 92 -22.79 7.58 -23.98
CA LEU A 92 -22.17 6.40 -24.58
C LEU A 92 -22.58 6.21 -26.06
N GLU A 93 -23.83 6.53 -26.43
CA GLU A 93 -24.32 6.47 -27.80
C GLU A 93 -23.67 7.54 -28.70
N LEU A 94 -23.47 8.75 -28.17
CA LEU A 94 -22.91 9.88 -28.91
C LEU A 94 -21.39 9.85 -28.98
N ILE A 95 -20.74 9.08 -28.11
CA ILE A 95 -19.28 8.88 -28.05
C ILE A 95 -18.98 7.39 -28.22
N PRO A 96 -19.20 6.80 -29.42
CA PRO A 96 -19.22 5.36 -29.60
C PRO A 96 -17.84 4.67 -29.46
N GLN A 97 -16.73 5.42 -29.45
CA GLN A 97 -15.38 4.89 -29.26
C GLN A 97 -14.86 5.04 -27.81
N LEU A 98 -15.77 5.32 -26.86
CA LEU A 98 -15.39 5.52 -25.47
C LEU A 98 -14.89 4.21 -24.84
N VAL A 99 -13.66 4.26 -24.33
CA VAL A 99 -12.95 3.18 -23.64
C VAL A 99 -13.00 3.36 -22.13
N PHE A 100 -13.00 4.60 -21.66
CA PHE A 100 -13.00 4.95 -20.25
C PHE A 100 -14.10 5.96 -19.95
N LEU A 101 -14.91 5.68 -18.95
CA LEU A 101 -15.92 6.60 -18.42
C LEU A 101 -15.80 6.71 -16.91
N ASN A 102 -15.63 7.94 -16.42
CA ASN A 102 -15.65 8.23 -14.99
C ASN A 102 -16.85 9.09 -14.61
N MET A 103 -17.74 8.52 -13.79
CA MET A 103 -18.97 9.15 -13.30
C MET A 103 -18.90 9.44 -11.79
N THR A 104 -17.73 9.38 -11.17
CA THR A 104 -17.56 9.53 -9.71
C THR A 104 -18.37 10.71 -9.17
N SER A 105 -19.12 10.49 -8.10
CA SER A 105 -19.94 11.52 -7.44
C SER A 105 -21.06 12.13 -8.30
N ASN A 106 -21.66 11.35 -9.18
CA ASN A 106 -22.94 11.65 -9.82
C ASN A 106 -24.01 10.73 -9.20
N ASP A 107 -24.95 11.28 -8.43
CA ASP A 107 -25.97 10.50 -7.70
C ASP A 107 -27.03 9.93 -8.64
N LEU A 108 -26.93 8.64 -8.95
CA LEU A 108 -27.80 7.89 -9.87
C LEU A 108 -29.02 7.27 -9.17
N SER A 109 -29.19 7.46 -7.85
CA SER A 109 -30.26 6.81 -7.06
C SER A 109 -31.69 7.25 -7.40
N LYS A 110 -31.85 8.32 -8.19
CA LYS A 110 -33.15 8.97 -8.43
C LYS A 110 -33.84 8.52 -9.71
N ASP A 111 -33.27 7.58 -10.44
CA ASP A 111 -33.76 7.17 -11.75
C ASP A 111 -34.27 5.73 -11.79
N THR A 112 -35.15 5.48 -12.75
CA THR A 112 -35.53 4.14 -13.18
C THR A 112 -34.76 3.82 -14.43
N LEU A 113 -34.04 2.69 -14.44
CA LEU A 113 -33.33 2.22 -15.62
C LEU A 113 -34.23 2.24 -16.87
N PRO A 114 -33.74 2.71 -18.03
CA PRO A 114 -34.49 2.69 -19.27
C PRO A 114 -34.93 1.26 -19.63
N ALA A 115 -36.21 1.09 -20.00
CA ALA A 115 -36.79 -0.22 -20.32
C ALA A 115 -36.08 -0.93 -21.49
N ASP A 116 -35.40 -0.18 -22.34
CA ASP A 116 -34.67 -0.65 -23.53
C ASP A 116 -33.16 -0.84 -23.29
N CYS A 117 -32.68 -0.70 -22.05
CA CYS A 117 -31.24 -0.79 -21.72
C CYS A 117 -30.60 -2.09 -22.24
N GLN A 118 -31.27 -3.23 -22.08
CA GLN A 118 -30.75 -4.55 -22.48
C GLN A 118 -30.59 -4.73 -24.01
N GLY A 119 -31.16 -3.84 -24.83
CA GLY A 119 -30.96 -3.85 -26.28
C GLY A 119 -29.69 -3.13 -26.73
N ARG A 120 -28.97 -2.48 -25.81
CA ARG A 120 -27.79 -1.65 -26.11
C ARG A 120 -26.50 -2.46 -25.93
N SER A 121 -25.48 -2.12 -26.71
CA SER A 121 -24.17 -2.74 -26.57
C SER A 121 -23.05 -1.75 -26.88
N PHE A 122 -22.15 -1.57 -25.92
CA PHE A 122 -21.03 -0.63 -25.96
C PHE A 122 -19.71 -1.41 -25.91
N HIS A 123 -19.27 -1.89 -27.08
CA HIS A 123 -18.16 -2.82 -27.23
C HIS A 123 -16.76 -2.24 -26.96
N TYR A 124 -16.63 -0.92 -26.81
CA TYR A 124 -15.33 -0.28 -26.61
C TYR A 124 -15.05 0.03 -25.15
N LEU A 125 -16.08 0.07 -24.28
CA LEU A 125 -15.90 0.49 -22.90
C LEU A 125 -15.21 -0.61 -22.09
N GLU A 126 -13.97 -0.32 -21.67
CA GLU A 126 -13.11 -1.24 -20.91
C GLU A 126 -13.06 -0.86 -19.42
N THR A 127 -13.21 0.42 -19.10
CA THR A 127 -13.15 0.92 -17.71
C THR A 127 -14.35 1.81 -17.39
N LEU A 128 -15.04 1.48 -16.30
CA LEU A 128 -16.18 2.24 -15.79
C LEU A 128 -15.97 2.56 -14.30
N ILE A 129 -16.01 3.84 -13.96
CA ILE A 129 -15.87 4.33 -12.59
C ILE A 129 -17.19 4.90 -12.09
N LEU A 130 -17.80 4.24 -11.11
CA LEU A 130 -19.08 4.58 -10.47
C LEU A 130 -18.90 4.76 -8.96
N ASN A 131 -17.82 5.42 -8.53
CA ASN A 131 -17.59 5.68 -7.11
C ASN A 131 -18.55 6.75 -6.59
N ASN A 132 -19.14 6.57 -5.40
CA ASN A 132 -20.04 7.55 -4.79
C ASN A 132 -21.19 7.98 -5.73
N THR A 133 -21.80 7.03 -6.43
CA THR A 133 -22.95 7.27 -7.32
C THR A 133 -24.26 6.73 -6.78
N ASN A 134 -24.25 6.06 -5.62
CA ASN A 134 -25.40 5.35 -5.04
C ASN A 134 -26.01 4.30 -5.98
N VAL A 135 -25.21 3.74 -6.89
CA VAL A 135 -25.68 2.68 -7.80
C VAL A 135 -25.87 1.37 -7.05
N THR A 136 -27.02 0.73 -7.22
CA THR A 136 -27.41 -0.52 -6.57
C THR A 136 -26.94 -1.76 -7.36
N TRP A 137 -26.95 -2.92 -6.72
CA TRP A 137 -26.63 -4.19 -7.40
C TRP A 137 -27.65 -4.59 -8.46
N ASP A 138 -28.93 -4.29 -8.25
CA ASP A 138 -30.00 -4.54 -9.24
C ASP A 138 -29.72 -3.75 -10.52
N GLU A 139 -29.37 -2.47 -10.38
CA GLU A 139 -28.98 -1.62 -11.50
C GLU A 139 -27.72 -2.15 -12.20
N LEU A 140 -26.66 -2.47 -11.43
CA LEU A 140 -25.43 -3.04 -11.98
C LEU A 140 -25.69 -4.33 -12.77
N SER A 141 -26.47 -5.25 -12.22
CA SER A 141 -26.80 -6.52 -12.88
C SER A 141 -27.60 -6.33 -14.17
N THR A 142 -28.34 -5.22 -14.27
CA THR A 142 -29.11 -4.86 -15.46
C THR A 142 -28.26 -4.17 -16.53
N ILE A 143 -27.31 -3.30 -16.14
CA ILE A 143 -26.51 -2.53 -17.11
C ILE A 143 -25.25 -3.26 -17.59
N LEU A 144 -24.65 -4.12 -16.76
CA LEU A 144 -23.39 -4.78 -17.08
C LEU A 144 -23.45 -5.60 -18.39
N PRO A 145 -24.56 -6.27 -18.76
CA PRO A 145 -24.71 -6.90 -20.07
C PRO A 145 -24.51 -5.96 -21.27
N CYS A 146 -24.69 -4.65 -21.09
CA CYS A 146 -24.47 -3.64 -22.13
C CYS A 146 -22.98 -3.40 -22.42
N PHE A 147 -22.06 -3.86 -21.56
CA PHE A 147 -20.62 -3.58 -21.63
C PHE A 147 -19.80 -4.85 -21.85
N PRO A 148 -19.91 -5.53 -23.00
CA PRO A 148 -19.31 -6.86 -23.22
C PRO A 148 -17.77 -6.87 -23.27
N SER A 149 -17.11 -5.72 -23.17
CA SER A 149 -15.65 -5.59 -23.15
C SER A 149 -15.14 -4.94 -21.86
N LEU A 150 -16.01 -4.76 -20.86
CA LEU A 150 -15.65 -4.15 -19.59
C LEU A 150 -14.69 -5.06 -18.82
N GLN A 151 -13.55 -4.49 -18.44
CA GLN A 151 -12.46 -5.16 -17.75
C GLN A 151 -12.25 -4.62 -16.34
N GLU A 152 -12.57 -3.34 -16.11
CA GLU A 152 -12.31 -2.66 -14.85
C GLU A 152 -13.52 -1.87 -14.35
N LEU A 153 -13.91 -2.13 -13.10
CA LEU A 153 -15.08 -1.55 -12.48
C LEU A 153 -14.74 -1.00 -11.08
N HIS A 154 -15.14 0.23 -10.82
CA HIS A 154 -14.98 0.89 -9.53
C HIS A 154 -16.33 1.26 -8.94
N LEU A 155 -16.62 0.78 -7.74
CA LEU A 155 -17.90 0.93 -7.04
C LEU A 155 -17.72 1.40 -5.58
N SER A 156 -16.62 2.07 -5.28
CA SER A 156 -16.29 2.49 -3.92
C SER A 156 -17.25 3.58 -3.41
N MET A 157 -17.47 3.65 -2.10
CA MET A 157 -18.32 4.68 -1.47
C MET A 157 -19.78 4.68 -1.94
N ASN A 158 -20.32 3.53 -2.36
CA ASN A 158 -21.74 3.36 -2.72
C ASN A 158 -22.60 2.83 -1.56
N GLN A 159 -22.07 2.85 -0.33
CA GLN A 159 -22.78 2.44 0.89
C GLN A 159 -23.29 0.99 0.84
N TYR A 160 -22.56 0.09 0.19
CA TYR A 160 -22.91 -1.33 0.17
C TYR A 160 -22.75 -1.95 1.56
N SER A 161 -23.82 -2.56 2.05
CA SER A 161 -23.84 -3.40 3.27
C SER A 161 -23.96 -4.90 2.95
N SER A 162 -24.19 -5.24 1.68
CA SER A 162 -24.33 -6.61 1.18
C SER A 162 -23.92 -6.68 -0.30
N VAL A 163 -23.72 -7.91 -0.81
CA VAL A 163 -23.59 -8.18 -2.25
C VAL A 163 -24.86 -8.89 -2.72
N GLU A 164 -25.65 -8.23 -3.57
CA GLU A 164 -26.99 -8.65 -3.99
C GLU A 164 -27.05 -8.94 -5.49
N ILE A 165 -26.30 -9.96 -5.91
CA ILE A 165 -26.23 -10.34 -7.32
C ILE A 165 -27.33 -11.38 -7.64
N PRO A 166 -28.12 -11.20 -8.72
CA PRO A 166 -29.11 -12.19 -9.15
C PRO A 166 -28.49 -13.56 -9.42
N SER A 167 -29.19 -14.63 -9.07
CA SER A 167 -28.73 -15.99 -9.34
C SER A 167 -28.54 -16.22 -10.85
N GLY A 168 -27.39 -16.78 -11.23
CA GLY A 168 -27.03 -17.03 -12.63
C GLY A 168 -26.48 -15.81 -13.38
N PHE A 169 -26.41 -14.63 -12.76
CA PHE A 169 -25.71 -13.49 -13.34
C PHE A 169 -24.22 -13.80 -13.50
N CYS A 170 -23.66 -13.48 -14.67
CA CYS A 170 -22.26 -13.67 -14.98
C CYS A 170 -21.78 -12.63 -15.99
N HIS A 171 -20.66 -11.99 -15.67
CA HIS A 171 -19.98 -11.01 -16.52
C HIS A 171 -18.49 -11.37 -16.62
N PRO A 172 -18.11 -12.24 -17.58
CA PRO A 172 -16.81 -12.91 -17.57
C PRO A 172 -15.64 -12.03 -18.00
N THR A 173 -15.86 -10.84 -18.57
CA THR A 173 -14.77 -9.96 -19.02
C THR A 173 -14.17 -9.12 -17.91
N LEU A 174 -14.86 -8.99 -16.77
CA LEU A 174 -14.38 -8.19 -15.65
C LEU A 174 -13.17 -8.88 -14.98
N VAL A 175 -12.05 -8.17 -14.94
CA VAL A 175 -10.77 -8.65 -14.40
C VAL A 175 -10.30 -7.83 -13.19
N ARG A 176 -10.79 -6.60 -13.01
CA ARG A 176 -10.41 -5.71 -11.90
C ARG A 176 -11.65 -5.08 -11.25
N LEU A 177 -11.73 -5.21 -9.93
CA LEU A 177 -12.83 -4.68 -9.14
C LEU A 177 -12.30 -3.87 -7.94
N TYR A 178 -12.85 -2.67 -7.77
CA TYR A 178 -12.56 -1.78 -6.64
C TYR A 178 -13.85 -1.48 -5.88
N MET A 179 -13.90 -1.84 -4.61
CA MET A 179 -15.08 -1.70 -3.74
C MET A 179 -14.63 -1.29 -2.35
N ASN A 180 -14.08 -0.09 -2.23
CA ASN A 180 -13.65 0.45 -0.94
C ASN A 180 -14.85 1.05 -0.18
N ASP A 181 -14.71 1.15 1.14
CA ASP A 181 -15.72 1.75 2.02
C ASP A 181 -17.07 1.02 1.88
N CYS A 182 -17.05 -0.28 2.17
CA CYS A 182 -18.22 -1.15 2.19
C CYS A 182 -18.41 -1.68 3.61
N ASP A 183 -19.63 -1.57 4.14
CA ASP A 183 -20.00 -2.08 5.47
C ASP A 183 -20.38 -3.56 5.41
N ILE A 184 -19.50 -4.36 4.80
CA ILE A 184 -19.67 -5.81 4.62
C ILE A 184 -18.71 -6.51 5.57
N SER A 185 -19.26 -7.28 6.50
CA SER A 185 -18.48 -8.05 7.49
C SER A 185 -18.40 -9.55 7.16
N ASP A 186 -19.34 -10.07 6.37
CA ASP A 186 -19.43 -11.48 5.99
C ASP A 186 -18.82 -11.74 4.61
N TRP A 187 -17.75 -12.53 4.56
CA TRP A 187 -17.07 -12.94 3.33
C TRP A 187 -17.97 -13.68 2.33
N HIS A 188 -19.03 -14.35 2.79
CA HIS A 188 -19.96 -15.02 1.90
C HIS A 188 -20.58 -14.03 0.88
N ASN A 189 -20.74 -12.76 1.25
CA ASN A 189 -21.14 -11.72 0.31
C ASN A 189 -20.12 -11.53 -0.82
N PHE A 190 -18.84 -11.41 -0.48
CA PHE A 190 -17.79 -11.28 -1.49
C PHE A 190 -17.66 -12.53 -2.36
N SER A 191 -17.94 -13.71 -1.83
CA SER A 191 -17.90 -14.97 -2.60
C SER A 191 -18.85 -14.98 -3.81
N LYS A 192 -19.98 -14.26 -3.71
CA LYS A 192 -20.91 -14.03 -4.83
C LYS A 192 -20.25 -13.27 -5.99
N LEU A 193 -19.27 -12.41 -5.71
CA LEU A 193 -18.48 -11.71 -6.74
C LEU A 193 -17.63 -12.67 -7.55
N GLY A 194 -17.05 -13.70 -6.93
CA GLY A 194 -16.29 -14.73 -7.65
C GLY A 194 -17.17 -15.51 -8.64
N GLN A 195 -18.42 -15.77 -8.28
CA GLN A 195 -19.40 -16.41 -9.18
C GLN A 195 -19.82 -15.48 -10.32
N ALA A 196 -20.07 -14.20 -10.01
CA ALA A 196 -20.48 -13.19 -10.97
C ALA A 196 -19.37 -12.81 -11.96
N PHE A 197 -18.12 -12.82 -11.49
CA PHE A 197 -16.94 -12.36 -12.21
C PHE A 197 -15.86 -13.47 -12.20
N PRO A 198 -16.07 -14.57 -12.95
CA PRO A 198 -15.24 -15.77 -12.82
C PRO A 198 -13.76 -15.56 -13.21
N ASN A 199 -13.46 -14.53 -14.00
CA ASN A 199 -12.10 -14.18 -14.44
C ASN A 199 -11.51 -13.01 -13.64
N LEU A 200 -12.04 -12.70 -12.45
CA LEU A 200 -11.53 -11.62 -11.63
C LEU A 200 -10.10 -11.90 -11.16
N VAL A 201 -9.15 -11.10 -11.64
CA VAL A 201 -7.71 -11.23 -11.37
C VAL A 201 -7.28 -10.38 -10.17
N SER A 202 -7.89 -9.19 -10.02
CA SER A 202 -7.57 -8.26 -8.95
C SER A 202 -8.82 -7.74 -8.28
N MET A 203 -8.84 -7.84 -6.95
CA MET A 203 -9.91 -7.32 -6.11
C MET A 203 -9.33 -6.41 -5.03
N THR A 204 -9.83 -5.18 -4.94
CA THR A 204 -9.45 -4.21 -3.91
C THR A 204 -10.67 -3.82 -3.10
N ILE A 205 -10.64 -4.14 -1.81
CA ILE A 205 -11.68 -3.82 -0.84
C ILE A 205 -10.95 -3.26 0.39
N ILE A 206 -10.78 -1.94 0.41
CA ILE A 206 -10.17 -1.23 1.53
C ILE A 206 -11.27 -0.70 2.44
N ASP A 207 -10.97 -0.59 3.74
CA ASP A 207 -11.91 -0.07 4.76
C ASP A 207 -13.20 -0.91 4.80
N CYS A 208 -13.03 -2.22 5.02
CA CYS A 208 -14.14 -3.16 5.19
C CYS A 208 -14.16 -3.75 6.59
N ASN A 209 -15.34 -4.07 7.10
CA ASN A 209 -15.49 -4.64 8.44
C ASN A 209 -15.35 -6.17 8.47
N ILE A 210 -14.56 -6.73 7.55
CA ILE A 210 -14.32 -8.18 7.50
C ILE A 210 -13.46 -8.58 8.69
N LYS A 211 -13.97 -9.55 9.45
CA LYS A 211 -13.28 -10.13 10.61
C LYS A 211 -12.86 -11.58 10.41
N VAL A 212 -13.64 -12.32 9.63
CA VAL A 212 -13.54 -13.77 9.50
C VAL A 212 -13.67 -14.18 8.04
N LEU A 213 -12.79 -15.08 7.60
CA LEU A 213 -12.83 -15.76 6.32
C LEU A 213 -13.51 -17.15 6.47
N PRO A 214 -14.14 -17.67 5.40
CA PRO A 214 -14.94 -18.89 5.44
C PRO A 214 -14.08 -20.16 5.57
N ASP A 215 -14.69 -21.25 6.05
CA ASP A 215 -13.93 -22.45 6.42
C ASP A 215 -13.72 -23.52 5.34
N GLU A 216 -14.50 -23.75 4.26
CA GLU A 216 -14.15 -24.71 3.14
C GLU A 216 -15.12 -24.72 1.93
N ALA A 217 -15.29 -23.60 1.20
CA ALA A 217 -15.86 -23.64 -0.16
C ALA A 217 -15.58 -22.36 -0.96
N SER A 218 -15.71 -21.24 -0.25
CA SER A 218 -15.85 -19.89 -0.78
C SER A 218 -14.61 -19.24 -1.41
N PHE A 219 -13.47 -19.94 -1.45
CA PHE A 219 -12.26 -19.46 -2.11
C PHE A 219 -12.15 -19.93 -3.56
N THR A 220 -12.86 -21.01 -3.92
CA THR A 220 -12.78 -21.62 -5.25
C THR A 220 -13.53 -20.80 -6.30
N GLU A 221 -14.50 -20.00 -5.87
CA GLU A 221 -15.18 -18.98 -6.67
C GLU A 221 -14.21 -17.94 -7.22
N PHE A 222 -13.06 -17.75 -6.57
CA PHE A 222 -11.99 -16.83 -6.99
C PHE A 222 -10.83 -17.57 -7.66
N SER A 223 -11.16 -18.39 -8.68
CA SER A 223 -10.18 -19.27 -9.34
C SER A 223 -9.05 -18.53 -10.08
N ALA A 224 -9.28 -17.28 -10.52
CA ALA A 224 -8.32 -16.46 -11.24
C ALA A 224 -7.67 -15.36 -10.38
N LEU A 225 -8.06 -15.22 -9.10
CA LEU A 225 -7.68 -14.08 -8.28
C LEU A 225 -6.21 -14.17 -7.84
N THR A 226 -5.36 -13.35 -8.45
CA THR A 226 -3.93 -13.28 -8.13
C THR A 226 -3.59 -12.14 -7.17
N CYS A 227 -4.40 -11.07 -7.17
CA CYS A 227 -4.15 -9.86 -6.41
C CYS A 227 -5.33 -9.53 -5.50
N LEU A 228 -5.09 -9.49 -4.19
CA LEU A 228 -6.10 -9.12 -3.20
C LEU A 228 -5.58 -8.01 -2.30
N ASN A 229 -6.39 -6.98 -2.13
CA ASN A 229 -6.14 -5.91 -1.17
C ASN A 229 -7.32 -5.82 -0.20
N LEU A 230 -7.03 -6.13 1.06
CA LEU A 230 -7.93 -6.05 2.22
C LEU A 230 -7.30 -5.18 3.31
N SER A 231 -6.63 -4.09 2.91
CA SER A 231 -6.06 -3.15 3.88
C SER A 231 -7.18 -2.51 4.70
N HIS A 232 -6.88 -2.18 5.95
CA HIS A 232 -7.84 -1.61 6.90
C HIS A 232 -9.07 -2.52 7.15
N SER A 233 -8.88 -3.84 7.06
CA SER A 233 -9.84 -4.83 7.54
C SER A 233 -9.73 -5.07 9.04
N ASN A 234 -10.73 -5.73 9.63
CA ASN A 234 -10.84 -6.00 11.06
C ASN A 234 -10.56 -7.46 11.43
N PHE A 235 -9.62 -8.13 10.76
CA PHE A 235 -9.12 -9.43 11.24
C PHE A 235 -8.58 -9.28 12.66
N GLU A 236 -8.72 -10.31 13.48
CA GLU A 236 -8.33 -10.28 14.90
C GLU A 236 -7.35 -11.40 15.28
N THR A 237 -7.12 -12.37 14.39
CA THR A 237 -6.26 -13.53 14.70
C THR A 237 -5.38 -13.98 13.54
N TRP A 238 -4.30 -14.70 13.86
CA TRP A 238 -3.40 -15.27 12.86
C TRP A 238 -4.03 -16.44 12.10
N GLU A 239 -4.98 -17.15 12.71
CA GLU A 239 -5.74 -18.24 12.07
C GLU A 239 -6.55 -17.73 10.87
N GLU A 240 -7.11 -16.51 10.97
CA GLU A 240 -7.80 -15.88 9.85
C GLU A 240 -6.83 -15.50 8.72
N ILE A 241 -5.63 -15.03 9.06
CA ILE A 241 -4.59 -14.74 8.06
C ILE A 241 -4.13 -16.03 7.36
N ASP A 242 -3.99 -17.11 8.12
CA ASP A 242 -3.59 -18.41 7.60
C ASP A 242 -4.56 -18.94 6.52
N LYS A 243 -5.85 -18.54 6.55
CA LYS A 243 -6.85 -18.92 5.53
C LYS A 243 -6.57 -18.33 4.14
N PHE A 244 -5.78 -17.26 4.01
CA PHE A 244 -5.37 -16.74 2.68
C PHE A 244 -4.59 -17.76 1.85
N ARG A 245 -3.99 -18.78 2.46
CA ARG A 245 -3.33 -19.89 1.74
C ARG A 245 -4.26 -20.66 0.81
N ARG A 246 -5.57 -20.53 1.01
CA ARG A 246 -6.60 -21.38 0.41
C ARG A 246 -7.16 -20.80 -0.89
N PHE A 247 -6.80 -19.55 -1.21
CA PHE A 247 -7.01 -19.03 -2.56
C PHE A 247 -6.16 -19.83 -3.56
N PRO A 248 -6.74 -20.29 -4.68
CA PRO A 248 -6.04 -21.19 -5.61
C PRO A 248 -4.75 -20.62 -6.21
N VAL A 249 -4.74 -19.32 -6.53
CA VAL A 249 -3.65 -18.67 -7.29
C VAL A 249 -3.22 -17.31 -6.72
N LEU A 250 -3.58 -17.02 -5.48
CA LEU A 250 -3.25 -15.74 -4.84
C LEU A 250 -1.74 -15.61 -4.62
N SER A 251 -1.16 -14.59 -5.23
CA SER A 251 0.30 -14.32 -5.19
C SER A 251 0.64 -12.92 -4.71
N SER A 252 -0.28 -11.96 -4.79
CA SER A 252 -0.11 -10.60 -4.27
C SER A 252 -1.17 -10.29 -3.21
N LEU A 253 -0.74 -10.00 -1.99
CA LEU A 253 -1.61 -9.64 -0.88
C LEU A 253 -1.23 -8.26 -0.31
N ARG A 254 -2.24 -7.41 -0.08
CA ARG A 254 -2.10 -6.18 0.70
C ARG A 254 -3.07 -6.23 1.88
N ILE A 255 -2.52 -6.11 3.08
CA ILE A 255 -3.20 -6.23 4.38
C ILE A 255 -2.54 -5.28 5.39
N THR A 256 -2.40 -4.01 5.01
CA THR A 256 -1.84 -2.96 5.90
C THR A 256 -2.94 -2.36 6.77
N GLY A 257 -2.58 -1.84 7.95
CA GLY A 257 -3.54 -1.11 8.79
C GLY A 257 -4.61 -1.99 9.44
N VAL A 258 -4.33 -3.29 9.57
CA VAL A 258 -5.15 -4.24 10.34
C VAL A 258 -4.74 -4.14 11.81
N PRO A 259 -5.62 -3.75 12.75
CA PRO A 259 -5.23 -3.38 14.12
C PRO A 259 -4.37 -4.43 14.85
N PHE A 260 -4.77 -5.71 14.86
CA PHE A 260 -4.04 -6.75 15.59
C PHE A 260 -2.63 -7.00 14.99
N LEU A 261 -2.48 -6.82 13.68
CA LEU A 261 -1.17 -6.95 13.03
C LEU A 261 -0.25 -5.80 13.46
N GLU A 262 -0.81 -4.59 13.61
CA GLU A 262 -0.04 -3.39 13.99
C GLU A 262 0.49 -3.44 15.43
N GLU A 263 0.02 -4.35 16.28
CA GLU A 263 0.59 -4.62 17.61
C GLU A 263 1.98 -5.27 17.54
N THR A 264 2.30 -5.95 16.43
CA THR A 264 3.60 -6.58 16.21
C THR A 264 4.53 -5.63 15.45
N GLU A 265 5.80 -5.53 15.85
CA GLU A 265 6.81 -4.71 15.15
C GLU A 265 6.85 -5.04 13.65
N ALA A 266 6.95 -4.01 12.79
CA ALA A 266 6.82 -4.14 11.35
C ALA A 266 7.73 -5.21 10.72
N PHE A 267 8.98 -5.32 11.18
CA PHE A 267 9.92 -6.33 10.71
C PHE A 267 9.45 -7.75 11.07
N VAL A 268 9.13 -7.98 12.34
CA VAL A 268 8.64 -9.27 12.84
C VAL A 268 7.31 -9.65 12.19
N ARG A 269 6.38 -8.70 12.07
CA ARG A 269 5.09 -8.86 11.39
C ARG A 269 5.28 -9.35 9.96
N ARG A 270 6.17 -8.69 9.21
CA ARG A 270 6.45 -9.08 7.82
C ARG A 270 7.03 -10.49 7.74
N GLN A 271 7.98 -10.84 8.60
CA GLN A 271 8.51 -12.21 8.66
C GLN A 271 7.42 -13.24 8.96
N GLN A 272 6.55 -12.97 9.93
CA GLN A 272 5.43 -13.87 10.24
C GLN A 272 4.50 -14.05 9.03
N LEU A 273 4.10 -12.96 8.37
CA LEU A 273 3.23 -13.02 7.19
C LEU A 273 3.87 -13.84 6.06
N ILE A 274 5.15 -13.62 5.77
CA ILE A 274 5.88 -14.36 4.72
C ILE A 274 5.94 -15.85 5.04
N ALA A 275 6.27 -16.22 6.28
CA ALA A 275 6.37 -17.61 6.69
C ALA A 275 5.02 -18.33 6.67
N ARG A 276 3.94 -17.63 7.07
CA ARG A 276 2.57 -18.13 7.10
C ARG A 276 1.94 -18.28 5.72
N LEU A 277 2.34 -17.46 4.74
CA LEU A 277 1.73 -17.38 3.42
C LEU A 277 2.70 -17.81 2.30
N PRO A 278 2.88 -19.14 2.09
CA PRO A 278 3.81 -19.66 1.08
C PRO A 278 3.49 -19.24 -0.36
N ASN A 279 2.21 -19.06 -0.69
CA ASN A 279 1.78 -18.76 -2.06
C ASN A 279 1.98 -17.28 -2.43
N VAL A 280 2.07 -16.40 -1.43
CA VAL A 280 2.16 -14.94 -1.63
C VAL A 280 3.60 -14.56 -1.95
N THR A 281 3.88 -14.07 -3.16
CA THR A 281 5.19 -13.60 -3.63
C THR A 281 5.36 -12.08 -3.60
N GLN A 282 4.26 -11.33 -3.47
CA GLN A 282 4.26 -9.89 -3.28
C GLN A 282 3.38 -9.53 -2.06
N LEU A 283 3.95 -8.83 -1.08
CA LEU A 283 3.26 -8.48 0.16
C LEU A 283 3.37 -6.99 0.43
N ASN A 284 2.21 -6.33 0.60
CA ASN A 284 2.10 -4.90 0.89
C ASN A 284 2.86 -4.01 -0.12
N GLY A 285 2.85 -4.43 -1.40
CA GLY A 285 3.46 -3.68 -2.50
C GLY A 285 4.95 -3.95 -2.74
N SER A 286 5.60 -4.81 -1.95
CA SER A 286 6.99 -5.24 -2.19
C SER A 286 7.08 -6.73 -2.51
N ASN A 287 7.98 -7.07 -3.43
CA ASN A 287 8.27 -8.47 -3.76
C ASN A 287 8.98 -9.14 -2.58
N ILE A 288 8.76 -10.44 -2.45
CA ILE A 288 9.44 -11.30 -1.47
C ILE A 288 10.52 -12.07 -2.21
N SER A 289 11.78 -11.89 -1.80
CA SER A 289 12.89 -12.67 -2.35
C SER A 289 12.95 -14.08 -1.75
N ASP A 290 13.60 -15.01 -2.45
CA ASP A 290 13.79 -16.37 -1.94
C ASP A 290 14.58 -16.39 -0.62
N THR A 291 15.60 -15.52 -0.51
CA THR A 291 16.41 -15.36 0.71
C THR A 291 15.56 -14.82 1.86
N GLU A 292 14.75 -13.80 1.62
CA GLU A 292 13.85 -13.23 2.63
C GLU A 292 12.82 -14.27 3.10
N ARG A 293 12.30 -15.10 2.18
CA ARG A 293 11.38 -16.19 2.53
C ARG A 293 12.05 -17.24 3.39
N GLU A 294 13.24 -17.69 3.01
CA GLU A 294 13.97 -18.67 3.81
C GLU A 294 14.27 -18.13 5.21
N ASP A 295 14.75 -16.89 5.31
CA ASP A 295 15.03 -16.24 6.60
C ASP A 295 13.77 -16.11 7.47
N ALA A 296 12.65 -15.69 6.88
CA ALA A 296 11.37 -15.58 7.56
C ALA A 296 10.86 -16.96 8.04
N GLU A 297 10.94 -18.00 7.21
CA GLU A 297 10.50 -19.36 7.58
C GLU A 297 11.38 -19.96 8.69
N ARG A 298 12.69 -19.73 8.67
CA ARG A 298 13.60 -20.16 9.75
C ARG A 298 13.36 -19.38 11.04
N ALA A 299 13.11 -18.08 10.96
CA ALA A 299 12.72 -17.26 12.10
C ALA A 299 11.39 -17.74 12.72
N PHE A 300 10.43 -18.15 11.88
CA PHE A 300 9.16 -18.70 12.32
C PHE A 300 9.31 -20.01 13.10
N ILE A 301 10.14 -20.95 12.62
CA ILE A 301 10.45 -22.18 13.38
C ILE A 301 11.00 -21.79 14.75
N ARG A 302 11.95 -20.85 14.80
CA ARG A 302 12.58 -20.45 16.06
C ARG A 302 11.61 -19.77 17.03
N LEU A 303 10.66 -19.01 16.52
CA LEU A 303 9.65 -18.34 17.32
C LEU A 303 8.70 -19.35 18.00
N TYR A 304 8.37 -20.45 17.33
CA TYR A 304 7.35 -21.40 17.80
C TYR A 304 7.90 -22.74 18.30
N MET A 305 9.22 -22.97 18.28
CA MET A 305 9.81 -24.27 18.66
C MET A 305 9.60 -24.65 20.13
N GLU A 306 9.35 -23.67 21.01
CA GLU A 306 9.10 -23.86 22.45
C GLU A 306 7.62 -23.66 22.82
N THR A 307 6.73 -23.46 21.83
CA THR A 307 5.30 -23.24 22.08
C THR A 307 4.55 -24.57 22.17
N ASP A 308 3.67 -24.73 23.16
CA ASP A 308 2.87 -25.95 23.34
C ASP A 308 1.90 -26.23 22.17
N HIS A 309 1.37 -25.17 21.58
CA HIS A 309 0.43 -25.21 20.45
C HIS A 309 0.93 -24.31 19.31
N PRO A 310 1.93 -24.78 18.53
CA PRO A 310 2.46 -23.98 17.44
C PRO A 310 1.44 -23.93 16.27
N PRO A 311 1.45 -22.88 15.45
CA PRO A 311 0.60 -22.79 14.27
C PRO A 311 0.84 -23.98 13.31
N GLU A 312 -0.18 -24.39 12.55
CA GLU A 312 -0.12 -25.51 11.59
C GLU A 312 1.11 -25.43 10.66
N ARG A 313 1.47 -24.21 10.26
CA ARG A 313 2.63 -23.93 9.41
C ARG A 313 3.95 -24.42 10.02
N TYR A 314 4.09 -24.45 11.35
CA TYR A 314 5.30 -24.89 12.04
C TYR A 314 5.71 -26.30 11.63
N ALA A 315 4.79 -27.28 11.73
CA ALA A 315 5.10 -28.67 11.41
C ALA A 315 5.54 -28.85 9.95
N THR A 316 4.95 -28.06 9.04
CA THR A 316 5.34 -28.06 7.62
C THR A 316 6.75 -27.51 7.42
N LEU A 317 7.12 -26.45 8.14
CA LEU A 317 8.44 -25.83 8.06
C LEU A 317 9.52 -26.66 8.74
N GLU A 318 9.23 -27.27 9.90
CA GLU A 318 10.15 -28.18 10.59
C GLU A 318 10.46 -29.40 9.71
N LYS A 319 9.47 -29.94 8.98
CA LYS A 319 9.70 -30.99 7.99
C LYS A 319 10.59 -30.53 6.83
N LYS A 320 10.52 -29.26 6.44
CA LYS A 320 11.29 -28.68 5.33
C LYS A 320 12.75 -28.37 5.72
N TYR A 321 12.98 -27.76 6.88
CA TYR A 321 14.29 -27.27 7.30
C TYR A 321 14.97 -28.11 8.39
N GLY A 322 14.25 -29.07 8.97
CA GLY A 322 14.67 -29.78 10.17
C GLY A 322 14.48 -28.95 11.44
N ARG A 323 14.87 -29.55 12.57
CA ARG A 323 14.89 -28.86 13.87
C ARG A 323 16.09 -27.92 13.91
N LEU A 324 15.84 -26.62 13.98
CA LEU A 324 16.87 -25.59 14.08
C LEU A 324 17.31 -25.43 15.54
N ASP A 325 18.58 -25.08 15.74
CA ASP A 325 19.07 -24.67 17.06
C ASP A 325 18.45 -23.32 17.47
N PRO A 326 18.19 -23.11 18.77
CA PRO A 326 17.84 -21.80 19.31
C PRO A 326 18.90 -20.77 18.93
N LEU A 327 18.47 -19.52 18.70
CA LEU A 327 19.43 -18.43 18.52
C LEU A 327 20.23 -18.29 19.81
N ALA A 328 21.54 -18.48 19.74
CA ALA A 328 22.43 -18.11 20.83
C ALA A 328 22.22 -16.62 21.12
N ASN A 329 22.00 -16.27 22.39
CA ASN A 329 21.84 -14.90 22.82
C ASN A 329 23.20 -14.19 22.74
N VAL A 330 23.61 -13.82 21.53
CA VAL A 330 24.82 -13.04 21.29
C VAL A 330 24.38 -11.59 21.23
N ASP A 331 24.56 -10.88 22.34
CA ASP A 331 24.39 -9.43 22.38
C ASP A 331 25.44 -8.78 21.47
N LEU A 332 25.00 -8.40 20.27
CA LEU A 332 25.80 -7.67 19.28
C LEU A 332 25.62 -6.15 19.42
N SER A 333 24.94 -5.67 20.47
CA SER A 333 24.95 -4.24 20.76
C SER A 333 26.38 -3.84 21.14
N ILE A 334 27.01 -3.04 20.29
CA ILE A 334 28.30 -2.42 20.61
C ILE A 334 28.04 -1.60 21.88
N SER A 335 28.55 -2.08 23.01
CA SER A 335 28.21 -1.55 24.33
C SER A 335 28.52 -0.05 24.39
N ARG A 336 27.50 0.76 24.69
CA ARG A 336 27.61 2.23 24.71
C ARG A 336 28.61 2.72 25.78
N SER A 337 28.79 1.93 26.83
CA SER A 337 29.80 2.10 27.86
C SER A 337 30.40 0.75 28.27
N MET A 338 31.60 0.78 28.83
CA MET A 338 32.33 -0.40 29.28
C MET A 338 32.95 -0.12 30.64
N ASN A 339 32.74 -1.03 31.59
CA ASN A 339 33.33 -0.94 32.92
C ASN A 339 34.77 -1.44 32.89
N LEU A 340 35.74 -0.55 33.10
CA LEU A 340 37.18 -0.82 33.04
C LEU A 340 37.86 -0.49 34.36
N LEU A 341 38.88 -1.27 34.72
CA LEU A 341 39.69 -0.98 35.89
C LEU A 341 40.68 0.15 35.57
N VAL A 342 40.57 1.26 36.29
CA VAL A 342 41.45 2.42 36.17
C VAL A 342 42.44 2.42 37.33
N LYS A 343 43.74 2.42 37.03
CA LYS A 343 44.83 2.42 38.02
C LYS A 343 45.63 3.72 37.95
N PHE A 344 45.90 4.31 39.11
CA PHE A 344 46.76 5.48 39.28
C PHE A 344 47.46 5.40 40.64
N GLU A 345 48.79 5.25 40.64
CA GLU A 345 49.56 5.04 41.88
C GLU A 345 48.97 3.87 42.70
N ASP A 346 48.67 4.06 43.98
CA ASP A 346 48.07 3.05 44.85
C ASP A 346 46.54 2.98 44.74
N LYS A 347 45.91 3.73 43.82
CA LYS A 347 44.46 3.77 43.62
C LYS A 347 44.04 2.92 42.43
N SER A 348 43.01 2.10 42.63
CA SER A 348 42.35 1.35 41.58
C SER A 348 40.83 1.40 41.73
N GLU A 349 40.11 1.77 40.68
CA GLU A 349 38.65 1.87 40.69
C GLU A 349 38.07 1.39 39.36
N PHE A 350 36.95 0.67 39.42
CA PHE A 350 36.16 0.30 38.25
C PHE A 350 35.31 1.49 37.81
N MET A 351 35.54 1.99 36.60
CA MET A 351 34.84 3.14 36.05
C MET A 351 34.08 2.75 34.79
N ASP A 352 32.83 3.22 34.67
CA ASP A 352 32.04 3.05 33.45
C ASP A 352 32.47 4.07 32.39
N ILE A 353 33.13 3.59 31.33
CA ILE A 353 33.74 4.40 30.28
C ILE A 353 32.86 4.35 29.03
N ASN A 354 32.28 5.49 28.64
CA ASN A 354 31.54 5.61 27.38
C ASN A 354 32.48 5.44 26.18
N LEU A 355 32.18 4.51 25.27
CA LEU A 355 33.06 4.19 24.12
C LEU A 355 32.89 5.19 22.94
N HIS A 356 31.81 5.98 22.93
CA HIS A 356 31.57 7.00 21.89
C HIS A 356 32.25 8.33 22.18
N GLN A 357 32.87 8.49 23.35
CA GLN A 357 33.62 9.71 23.67
C GLN A 357 35.02 9.69 23.05
N THR A 358 35.64 10.86 23.02
CA THR A 358 37.03 11.06 22.62
C THR A 358 37.97 10.85 23.81
N PHE A 359 39.24 10.54 23.53
CA PHE A 359 40.29 10.47 24.56
C PHE A 359 40.43 11.78 25.36
N GLY A 360 40.23 12.93 24.72
CA GLY A 360 40.24 14.24 25.40
C GLY A 360 39.12 14.38 26.43
N GLU A 361 37.94 13.82 26.17
CA GLU A 361 36.82 13.80 27.12
C GLU A 361 37.08 12.82 28.27
N LEU A 362 37.61 11.63 27.95
CA LEU A 362 38.04 10.67 28.97
C LEU A 362 39.07 11.30 29.93
N LYS A 363 40.05 12.05 29.41
CA LYS A 363 41.02 12.76 30.26
C LYS A 363 40.40 13.76 31.24
N LYS A 364 39.27 14.38 30.88
CA LYS A 364 38.54 15.28 31.81
C LYS A 364 37.89 14.49 32.94
N ILE A 365 37.38 13.29 32.66
CA ILE A 365 36.79 12.40 33.67
C ILE A 365 37.90 11.87 34.60
N LEU A 366 39.03 11.41 34.04
CA LEU A 366 40.16 10.89 34.80
C LEU A 366 40.83 11.93 35.71
N ARG A 367 40.67 13.23 35.44
CA ARG A 367 41.07 14.31 36.35
C ARG A 367 40.41 14.16 37.73
N ASN A 368 39.12 13.78 37.78
CA ASN A 368 38.39 13.66 39.04
C ASN A 368 38.90 12.47 39.86
N PHE A 369 39.30 11.39 39.20
CA PHE A 369 39.89 10.21 39.83
C PHE A 369 41.33 10.46 40.33
N THR A 370 42.17 11.02 39.46
CA THR A 370 43.60 11.26 39.74
C THR A 370 43.84 12.46 40.66
N GLN A 371 42.91 13.43 40.70
CA GLN A 371 43.10 14.75 41.34
C GLN A 371 44.29 15.55 40.77
N VAL A 372 44.74 15.20 39.56
CA VAL A 372 45.87 15.83 38.87
C VAL A 372 45.38 16.47 37.56
N PRO A 373 45.91 17.63 37.12
CA PRO A 373 45.55 18.22 35.84
C PRO A 373 45.85 17.31 34.63
N PRO A 374 44.99 17.26 33.58
CA PRO A 374 45.20 16.43 32.37
C PRO A 374 46.52 16.63 31.62
N SER A 375 47.18 17.78 31.84
CA SER A 375 48.50 18.10 31.29
C SER A 375 49.65 17.38 31.99
N GLN A 376 49.46 16.95 33.25
CA GLN A 376 50.49 16.38 34.14
C GLN A 376 50.41 14.86 34.30
N PHE A 377 49.55 14.17 33.54
CA PHE A 377 49.50 12.71 33.52
C PHE A 377 49.41 12.14 32.10
N VAL A 378 49.89 10.91 31.96
CA VAL A 378 49.84 10.07 30.76
C VAL A 378 48.86 8.93 31.01
N VAL A 379 48.13 8.53 29.98
CA VAL A 379 47.16 7.43 30.05
C VAL A 379 47.59 6.34 29.08
N TYR A 380 47.54 5.11 29.53
CA TYR A 380 47.80 3.90 28.78
C TYR A 380 46.55 3.04 28.78
N TYR A 381 46.21 2.48 27.63
CA TYR A 381 45.25 1.39 27.50
C TYR A 381 46.03 0.08 27.50
N VAL A 382 45.63 -0.85 28.36
CA VAL A 382 46.27 -2.16 28.54
C VAL A 382 45.29 -3.25 28.15
N GLU A 383 45.57 -3.94 27.04
CA GLU A 383 44.84 -5.14 26.64
C GLU A 383 45.25 -6.29 27.57
N MET A 384 44.28 -6.91 28.25
CA MET A 384 44.53 -8.01 29.17
C MET A 384 44.18 -9.35 28.53
N PHE A 385 45.00 -10.36 28.79
CA PHE A 385 44.72 -11.75 28.38
C PHE A 385 45.09 -12.70 29.51
N GLU A 386 44.12 -13.49 29.98
CA GLU A 386 44.29 -14.44 31.09
C GLU A 386 44.97 -13.82 32.34
N GLY A 387 44.56 -12.59 32.68
CA GLY A 387 45.07 -11.87 33.85
C GLY A 387 46.45 -11.22 33.67
N ASN A 388 47.06 -11.31 32.48
CA ASN A 388 48.36 -10.70 32.19
C ASN A 388 48.25 -9.59 31.11
N PRO A 389 49.06 -8.52 31.18
CA PRO A 389 49.12 -7.50 30.12
C PRO A 389 49.64 -8.11 28.81
N LYS A 390 48.83 -8.05 27.76
CA LYS A 390 49.18 -8.54 26.41
C LYS A 390 49.75 -7.43 25.54
N ASP A 391 49.17 -6.24 25.58
CA ASP A 391 49.63 -5.06 24.84
C ASP A 391 49.33 -3.79 25.65
N THR A 392 50.24 -2.81 25.58
CA THR A 392 50.12 -1.54 26.31
C THR A 392 50.31 -0.37 25.35
N ARG A 393 49.26 0.43 25.14
CA ARG A 393 49.24 1.54 24.19
C ARG A 393 49.09 2.87 24.91
N LYS A 394 50.06 3.76 24.68
CA LYS A 394 49.99 5.15 25.17
C LYS A 394 48.98 5.95 24.35
N LEU A 395 48.00 6.54 25.02
CA LEU A 395 46.99 7.39 24.38
C LEU A 395 47.48 8.85 24.32
N VAL A 396 47.58 9.41 23.11
CA VAL A 396 48.23 10.72 22.88
C VAL A 396 47.33 11.72 22.17
N LEU A 397 46.55 11.28 21.18
CA LEU A 397 45.73 12.15 20.33
C LEU A 397 44.40 12.51 21.02
N PRO A 398 44.12 13.79 21.34
CA PRO A 398 42.90 14.18 22.04
C PRO A 398 41.60 13.80 21.29
N ASN A 399 41.64 13.79 19.96
CA ASN A 399 40.49 13.47 19.10
C ASN A 399 40.35 11.97 18.80
N LEU A 400 41.19 11.11 19.40
CA LEU A 400 41.09 9.66 19.23
C LEU A 400 39.74 9.18 19.78
N SER A 401 38.94 8.53 18.94
CA SER A 401 37.69 7.88 19.37
C SER A 401 38.01 6.62 20.16
N LEU A 402 37.42 6.45 21.35
CA LEU A 402 37.65 5.24 22.15
C LEU A 402 37.11 3.98 21.47
N LEU A 403 36.05 4.11 20.65
CA LEU A 403 35.52 3.01 19.84
C LEU A 403 36.58 2.40 18.91
N SER A 404 37.52 3.21 18.41
CA SER A 404 38.60 2.73 17.53
C SER A 404 39.64 1.86 18.24
N LEU A 405 39.65 1.85 19.58
CA LEU A 405 40.58 1.05 20.38
C LEU A 405 40.11 -0.40 20.54
N ASN A 406 38.87 -0.71 20.16
CA ASN A 406 38.27 -2.04 20.26
C ASN A 406 38.46 -2.68 21.65
N MET A 407 38.19 -1.88 22.69
CA MET A 407 38.32 -2.27 24.09
C MET A 407 37.44 -3.47 24.42
N LYS A 408 37.91 -4.35 25.30
CA LYS A 408 37.20 -5.55 25.75
C LYS A 408 36.98 -5.53 27.26
N ILE A 409 35.97 -6.27 27.69
CA ILE A 409 35.69 -6.50 29.11
C ILE A 409 36.92 -7.18 29.74
N GLY A 410 37.43 -6.60 30.83
CA GLY A 410 38.61 -7.09 31.53
C GLY A 410 39.92 -6.36 31.18
N ASP A 411 39.90 -5.47 30.19
CA ASP A 411 41.03 -4.57 29.91
C ASP A 411 41.17 -3.48 31.00
N GLU A 412 42.32 -2.82 31.04
CA GLU A 412 42.63 -1.82 32.07
C GLU A 412 43.09 -0.49 31.47
N ILE A 413 42.90 0.59 32.23
CA ILE A 413 43.45 1.92 31.94
C ILE A 413 44.46 2.25 33.03
N HIS A 414 45.73 2.44 32.64
CA HIS A 414 46.80 2.80 33.57
C HIS A 414 47.16 4.26 33.39
N ILE A 415 47.34 4.97 34.49
CA ILE A 415 47.65 6.39 34.50
C ILE A 415 48.96 6.58 35.27
N ASP A 416 49.89 7.30 34.65
CA ASP A 416 51.15 7.68 35.27
C ASP A 416 51.28 9.20 35.33
N ARG A 417 51.91 9.71 36.39
CA ARG A 417 52.33 11.12 36.40
C ARG A 417 53.41 11.34 35.34
N LYS A 418 53.36 12.50 34.70
CA LYS A 418 54.41 12.95 33.77
C LYS A 418 55.66 13.39 34.48
#